data_AF-A0SXH9-F1
#
_entry.id   AF-A0SXH9-F1
#
_cell.length_a   1.000
_cell.length_b   1.000
_cell.length_c   1.000
_cell.angle_alpha   90.00
_cell.angle_beta   90.00
_cell.angle_gamma   90.00
#
_symmetry.space_group_name_H-M   'P 1'
#
loop_
_entity.id
_entity.type
_entity.pdbx_description
1 polymer ?
#
loop_
_entity_poly.entity_id
_entity_poly.type
_entity_poly.pdbx_seq_one_letter_code
_entity_poly.pdbx_strand_id
1 'polypeptide(L)'
;SHSLRYFSAGTSRPGRGEPRFISVCYVDDTQFLRFDSDAESPRMEPRARWLEQEGPEYWEEQTGLAKEAAQTFRVGLRNLRGYYNQSEAGSHTLQWMYGCDLGPEGRLLRGYHQFAYDGKDYIALNGDLRSWTAADTAAQITQRKWEAAREAEQWRAHLEGTCVEWLRRHLENGKEMLQRADPPKTHMTHHPISDHEATLRCWALGFYPAEITLTWQRDGEDQTQDTELVETRPAGDGTYQKWGAVVVPSGEEQRYTCHVQHEGLPEPLTLRW
;
A
#
# COMPACT_ATOMS: atom_id res chain seq x y z
N SER A 1 -3.19 -15.52 0.87
CA SER A 1 -4.03 -14.53 0.15
C SER A 1 -3.10 -13.56 -0.53
N HIS A 2 -3.53 -12.93 -1.63
CA HIS A 2 -2.68 -12.01 -2.38
C HIS A 2 -3.48 -10.82 -2.88
N SER A 3 -2.81 -9.72 -3.20
CA SER A 3 -3.43 -8.49 -3.69
C SER A 3 -2.68 -7.92 -4.90
N LEU A 4 -3.42 -7.26 -5.78
CA LEU A 4 -2.87 -6.45 -6.88
C LEU A 4 -3.40 -5.04 -6.70
N ARG A 5 -2.51 -4.06 -6.53
CA ARG A 5 -2.87 -2.67 -6.26
C ARG A 5 -2.14 -1.72 -7.21
N TYR A 6 -2.89 -0.79 -7.76
CA TYR A 6 -2.40 0.33 -8.54
C TYR A 6 -2.59 1.60 -7.71
N PHE A 7 -1.53 2.39 -7.56
CA PHE A 7 -1.56 3.67 -6.89
C PHE A 7 -1.12 4.75 -7.87
N SER A 8 -1.99 5.72 -8.12
CA SER A 8 -1.72 6.84 -9.02
C SER A 8 -1.90 8.16 -8.30
N ALA A 9 -1.05 9.14 -8.62
CA ALA A 9 -1.14 10.50 -8.11
C ALA A 9 -0.88 11.50 -9.23
N GLY A 10 -1.78 12.47 -9.39
CA GLY A 10 -1.61 13.64 -10.24
C GLY A 10 -1.52 14.89 -9.40
N THR A 11 -0.44 15.65 -9.53
CA THR A 11 -0.22 16.89 -8.77
C THR A 11 -0.15 18.08 -9.72
N SER A 12 -1.09 19.01 -9.61
CA SER A 12 -1.05 20.26 -10.38
C SER A 12 0.10 21.14 -9.90
N ARG A 13 0.69 21.92 -10.80
CA ARG A 13 1.82 22.81 -10.49
C ARG A 13 1.69 24.13 -11.27
N PRO A 14 0.75 25.01 -10.89
CA PRO A 14 0.50 26.26 -11.62
C PRO A 14 1.78 27.05 -11.89
N GLY A 15 1.96 27.48 -13.14
CA GLY A 15 3.17 28.19 -13.58
C GLY A 15 4.41 27.32 -13.83
N ARG A 16 4.32 26.00 -13.63
CA ARG A 16 5.44 25.04 -13.84
C ARG A 16 5.08 23.91 -14.81
N GLY A 17 4.14 24.14 -15.71
CA GLY A 17 3.68 23.19 -16.73
C GLY A 17 2.48 22.36 -16.29
N GLU A 18 2.26 21.24 -16.99
CA GLU A 18 1.13 20.34 -16.74
C GLU A 18 1.27 19.57 -15.43
N PRO A 19 0.15 19.08 -14.84
CA PRO A 19 0.20 18.23 -13.66
C PRO A 19 1.14 17.04 -13.86
N ARG A 20 2.01 16.79 -12.89
CA ARG A 20 2.85 15.58 -12.89
C ARG A 20 1.99 14.39 -12.49
N PHE A 21 2.07 13.31 -13.26
CA PHE A 21 1.39 12.05 -13.00
C PHE A 21 2.40 10.94 -12.72
N ILE A 22 2.21 10.25 -11.61
CA ILE A 22 2.99 9.07 -11.21
C ILE A 22 2.01 7.93 -10.98
N SER A 23 2.35 6.73 -11.47
CA SER A 23 1.64 5.50 -11.15
C SER A 23 2.63 4.41 -10.74
N VAL A 24 2.30 3.66 -9.70
CA VAL A 24 3.08 2.51 -9.22
C VAL A 24 2.14 1.34 -8.95
N CYS A 25 2.62 0.13 -9.23
CA CYS A 25 1.81 -1.08 -9.10
C CYS A 25 2.52 -2.08 -8.22
N TYR A 26 1.74 -2.74 -7.36
CA TYR A 26 2.20 -3.70 -6.37
C TYR A 26 1.45 -5.02 -6.50
N VAL A 27 2.18 -6.13 -6.38
CA VAL A 27 1.60 -7.40 -5.95
C VAL A 27 2.05 -7.59 -4.51
N ASP A 28 1.08 -7.65 -3.60
CA ASP A 28 1.32 -7.59 -2.16
C ASP A 28 2.23 -6.39 -1.81
N ASP A 29 3.36 -6.66 -1.19
CA ASP A 29 4.34 -5.66 -0.76
C ASP A 29 5.49 -5.48 -1.76
N THR A 30 5.36 -6.03 -2.97
CA THR A 30 6.39 -5.99 -4.02
C THR A 30 5.98 -5.07 -5.16
N GLN A 31 6.67 -3.94 -5.31
CA GLN A 31 6.49 -3.06 -6.47
C GLN A 31 6.98 -3.75 -7.74
N PHE A 32 6.15 -3.80 -8.78
CA PHE A 32 6.51 -4.40 -10.05
C PHE A 32 6.49 -3.42 -11.23
N LEU A 33 5.71 -2.33 -11.16
CA LEU A 33 5.68 -1.31 -12.22
C LEU A 33 5.82 0.11 -11.70
N ARG A 34 6.29 0.99 -12.58
CA ARG A 34 6.29 2.44 -12.38
C ARG A 34 6.10 3.19 -13.69
N PHE A 35 5.32 4.27 -13.65
CA PHE A 35 5.24 5.29 -14.68
C PHE A 35 5.45 6.67 -14.06
N ASP A 36 6.16 7.57 -14.76
CA ASP A 36 6.37 8.96 -14.37
C ASP A 36 6.25 9.86 -15.59
N SER A 37 5.29 10.78 -15.59
CA SER A 37 5.07 11.69 -16.72
C SER A 37 6.21 12.69 -16.94
N ASP A 38 7.04 12.91 -15.91
CA ASP A 38 8.19 13.83 -15.96
C ASP A 38 9.47 13.14 -16.45
N ALA A 39 9.43 11.83 -16.73
CA ALA A 39 10.56 11.15 -17.37
C ALA A 39 10.81 11.73 -18.78
N GLU A 40 12.06 11.70 -19.25
CA GLU A 40 12.42 12.19 -20.59
C GLU A 40 11.63 11.48 -21.71
N SER A 41 11.41 10.18 -21.55
CA SER A 41 10.55 9.37 -22.41
C SER A 41 9.57 8.57 -21.55
N PRO A 42 8.39 9.15 -21.22
CA PRO A 42 7.43 8.51 -20.32
C PRO A 42 6.92 7.19 -20.89
N ARG A 43 7.25 6.12 -20.18
CA ARG A 43 6.84 4.73 -20.46
C ARG A 43 6.64 3.97 -19.16
N MET A 44 5.89 2.88 -19.21
CA MET A 44 5.82 1.95 -18.10
C MET A 44 7.16 1.24 -17.96
N GLU A 45 7.69 1.18 -16.73
CA GLU A 45 9.00 0.61 -16.44
C GLU A 45 8.88 -0.59 -15.48
N PRO A 46 9.62 -1.69 -15.74
CA PRO A 46 9.71 -2.80 -14.80
C PRO A 46 10.43 -2.41 -13.51
N ARG A 47 9.94 -2.93 -12.39
CA ARG A 47 10.54 -2.84 -11.05
C ARG A 47 10.76 -4.20 -10.39
N ALA A 48 10.27 -5.28 -11.02
CA ALA A 48 10.50 -6.65 -10.59
C ALA A 48 11.00 -7.51 -11.76
N ARG A 49 11.87 -8.49 -11.47
CA ARG A 49 12.51 -9.35 -12.49
C ARG A 49 11.55 -10.25 -13.24
N TRP A 50 10.46 -10.68 -12.62
CA TRP A 50 9.49 -11.58 -13.25
C TRP A 50 8.73 -10.93 -14.42
N LEU A 51 8.91 -9.64 -14.66
CA LEU A 51 8.40 -8.93 -15.83
C LEU A 51 9.32 -8.99 -17.05
N GLU A 52 10.56 -9.47 -16.92
CA GLU A 52 11.52 -9.55 -18.04
C GLU A 52 11.02 -10.46 -19.18
N GLN A 53 10.07 -11.35 -18.88
CA GLN A 53 9.42 -12.24 -19.85
C GLN A 53 8.23 -11.62 -20.58
N GLU A 54 7.76 -10.43 -20.16
CA GLU A 54 6.65 -9.76 -20.82
C GLU A 54 7.09 -9.12 -22.14
N GLY A 55 6.31 -9.37 -23.21
CA GLY A 55 6.58 -8.92 -24.57
C GLY A 55 6.37 -7.42 -24.79
N PRO A 56 6.81 -6.87 -25.93
CA PRO A 56 6.66 -5.45 -26.24
C PRO A 56 5.20 -4.98 -26.23
N GLU A 57 4.24 -5.83 -26.61
CA GLU A 57 2.81 -5.52 -26.63
C GLU A 57 2.29 -5.17 -25.23
N TYR A 58 2.76 -5.87 -24.19
CA TYR A 58 2.42 -5.56 -22.79
C TYR A 58 2.89 -4.16 -22.41
N TRP A 59 4.15 -3.83 -22.74
CA TRP A 59 4.74 -2.54 -22.40
C TRP A 59 4.07 -1.39 -23.14
N GLU A 60 3.69 -1.59 -24.40
CA GLU A 60 2.93 -0.62 -25.20
C GLU A 60 1.54 -0.40 -24.61
N GLU A 61 0.81 -1.46 -24.28
CA GLU A 61 -0.52 -1.37 -23.66
C GLU A 61 -0.45 -0.66 -22.31
N GLN A 62 0.43 -1.09 -21.39
CA GLN A 62 0.56 -0.46 -20.06
C GLN A 62 1.00 1.00 -20.15
N THR A 63 1.86 1.33 -21.11
CA THR A 63 2.26 2.73 -21.36
C THR A 63 1.09 3.56 -21.90
N GLY A 64 0.28 3.00 -22.80
CA GLY A 64 -0.93 3.63 -23.32
C GLY A 64 -1.92 3.95 -22.20
N LEU A 65 -2.25 2.95 -21.37
CA LEU A 65 -3.15 3.09 -20.22
C LEU A 65 -2.65 4.16 -19.23
N ALA A 66 -1.36 4.19 -18.93
CA ALA A 66 -0.79 5.20 -18.03
C ALA A 66 -0.87 6.62 -18.61
N LYS A 67 -0.68 6.78 -19.92
CA LYS A 67 -0.82 8.09 -20.61
C LYS A 67 -2.28 8.56 -20.66
N GLU A 68 -3.22 7.64 -20.88
CA GLU A 68 -4.66 7.94 -20.81
C GLU A 68 -5.06 8.35 -19.40
N ALA A 69 -4.62 7.61 -18.37
CA ALA A 69 -4.84 7.96 -16.98
C ALA A 69 -4.27 9.36 -16.65
N ALA A 70 -3.08 9.71 -17.13
CA ALA A 70 -2.51 11.04 -16.94
C ALA A 70 -3.41 12.17 -17.51
N GLN A 71 -4.02 11.96 -18.68
CA GLN A 71 -4.98 12.93 -19.24
C GLN A 71 -6.27 13.00 -18.41
N THR A 72 -6.79 11.86 -17.95
CA THR A 72 -7.95 11.81 -17.05
C THR A 72 -7.68 12.57 -15.75
N PHE A 73 -6.48 12.44 -15.16
CA PHE A 73 -6.10 13.20 -13.97
C PHE A 73 -6.01 14.70 -14.23
N ARG A 74 -5.47 15.11 -15.39
CA ARG A 74 -5.41 16.52 -15.80
C ARG A 74 -6.81 17.13 -15.89
N VAL A 75 -7.76 16.44 -16.51
CA VAL A 75 -9.16 16.88 -16.60
C VAL A 75 -9.83 16.84 -15.23
N GLY A 76 -9.59 15.78 -14.46
CA GLY A 76 -10.10 15.59 -13.10
C GLY A 76 -9.71 16.73 -12.17
N LEU A 77 -8.42 17.09 -12.11
CA LEU A 77 -7.91 18.21 -11.31
C LEU A 77 -8.58 19.54 -11.68
N ARG A 78 -8.84 19.79 -12.97
CA ARG A 78 -9.55 21.00 -13.42
C ARG A 78 -11.00 21.02 -12.95
N ASN A 79 -11.70 19.88 -13.08
CA ASN A 79 -13.09 19.75 -12.65
C ASN A 79 -13.23 19.91 -11.14
N LEU A 80 -12.37 19.24 -10.37
CA LEU A 80 -12.36 19.27 -8.91
C LEU A 80 -12.13 20.68 -8.38
N ARG A 81 -11.14 21.40 -8.93
CA ARG A 81 -10.91 22.81 -8.62
C ARG A 81 -12.16 23.66 -8.80
N GLY A 82 -12.92 23.40 -9.87
CA GLY A 82 -14.21 24.06 -10.13
C GLY A 82 -15.29 23.70 -9.10
N TYR A 83 -15.42 22.41 -8.76
CA TYR A 83 -16.41 21.96 -7.77
C TYR A 83 -16.18 22.56 -6.38
N TYR A 84 -14.92 22.76 -5.99
CA TYR A 84 -14.53 23.35 -4.72
C TYR A 84 -14.33 24.87 -4.76
N ASN A 85 -14.60 25.54 -5.89
CA ASN A 85 -14.39 26.98 -6.09
C ASN A 85 -12.97 27.45 -5.70
N GLN A 86 -11.96 26.65 -6.02
CA GLN A 86 -10.57 26.91 -5.65
C GLN A 86 -9.85 27.79 -6.68
N SER A 87 -8.83 28.52 -6.22
CA SER A 87 -8.00 29.40 -7.06
C SER A 87 -7.14 28.62 -8.05
N GLU A 88 -6.86 29.21 -9.21
CA GLU A 88 -5.93 28.63 -10.20
C GLU A 88 -4.47 28.63 -9.75
N ALA A 89 -4.12 29.47 -8.75
CA ALA A 89 -2.77 29.55 -8.23
C ALA A 89 -2.41 28.40 -7.27
N GLY A 90 -3.41 27.64 -6.80
CA GLY A 90 -3.22 26.53 -5.87
C GLY A 90 -2.67 25.27 -6.54
N SER A 91 -1.70 24.65 -5.89
CA SER A 91 -1.29 23.27 -6.19
C SER A 91 -2.28 22.31 -5.52
N HIS A 92 -2.74 21.32 -6.26
CA HIS A 92 -3.73 20.34 -5.82
C HIS A 92 -3.31 18.93 -6.22
N THR A 93 -3.73 17.94 -5.44
CA THR A 93 -3.37 16.54 -5.62
C THR A 93 -4.63 15.70 -5.77
N LEU A 94 -4.71 14.92 -6.84
CA LEU A 94 -5.67 13.84 -7.01
C LEU A 94 -4.93 12.52 -6.85
N GLN A 95 -5.48 11.61 -6.06
CA GLN A 95 -4.95 10.27 -5.84
C GLN A 95 -6.00 9.25 -6.21
N TRP A 96 -5.57 8.12 -6.73
CA TRP A 96 -6.43 7.00 -7.11
C TRP A 96 -5.78 5.69 -6.69
N MET A 97 -6.56 4.84 -6.04
CA MET A 97 -6.19 3.47 -5.76
C MET A 97 -7.28 2.54 -6.28
N TYR A 98 -6.88 1.52 -7.03
CA TYR A 98 -7.76 0.42 -7.40
C TYR A 98 -7.01 -0.91 -7.37
N GLY A 99 -7.75 -2.00 -7.30
CA GLY A 99 -7.15 -3.32 -7.24
C GLY A 99 -8.08 -4.40 -6.72
N CYS A 100 -7.56 -5.61 -6.60
CA CYS A 100 -8.30 -6.79 -6.17
C CYS A 100 -7.50 -7.61 -5.16
N ASP A 101 -8.20 -8.21 -4.21
CA ASP A 101 -7.67 -9.18 -3.25
C ASP A 101 -8.20 -10.57 -3.61
N LEU A 102 -7.33 -11.57 -3.62
CA LEU A 102 -7.68 -12.98 -3.77
C LEU A 102 -7.58 -13.71 -2.43
N GLY A 103 -8.61 -14.48 -2.11
CA GLY A 103 -8.55 -15.44 -1.02
C GLY A 103 -7.62 -16.62 -1.32
N PRO A 104 -7.43 -17.55 -0.36
CA PRO A 104 -6.56 -18.72 -0.53
C PRO A 104 -6.95 -19.63 -1.71
N GLU A 105 -8.24 -19.69 -2.07
CA GLU A 105 -8.73 -20.42 -3.25
C GLU A 105 -8.50 -19.68 -4.58
N GLY A 106 -7.81 -18.54 -4.57
CA GLY A 106 -7.55 -17.72 -5.75
C GLY A 106 -8.79 -17.01 -6.30
N ARG A 107 -9.91 -16.97 -5.56
CA ARG A 107 -11.14 -16.26 -5.93
C ARG A 107 -11.12 -14.83 -5.41
N LEU A 108 -11.80 -13.92 -6.13
CA LEU A 108 -11.97 -12.53 -5.69
C LEU A 108 -12.61 -12.50 -4.31
N LEU A 109 -11.89 -11.92 -3.36
CA LEU A 109 -12.38 -11.63 -2.01
C LEU A 109 -12.95 -10.22 -1.93
N ARG A 110 -12.24 -9.25 -2.53
CA ARG A 110 -12.64 -7.83 -2.51
C ARG A 110 -12.03 -7.07 -3.69
N GLY A 111 -12.79 -6.14 -4.24
CA GLY A 111 -12.32 -5.15 -5.22
C GLY A 111 -12.30 -3.74 -4.61
N TYR A 112 -11.43 -2.89 -5.14
CA TYR A 112 -11.26 -1.50 -4.72
C TYR A 112 -11.21 -0.60 -5.94
N HIS A 113 -11.82 0.58 -5.81
CA HIS A 113 -11.67 1.68 -6.75
C HIS A 113 -12.08 2.97 -6.02
N GLN A 114 -11.10 3.79 -5.63
CA GLN A 114 -11.32 4.94 -4.76
C GLN A 114 -10.37 6.09 -5.06
N PHE A 115 -10.89 7.31 -4.94
CA PHE A 115 -10.15 8.54 -5.16
C PHE A 115 -10.08 9.39 -3.90
N ALA A 116 -8.97 10.11 -3.75
CA ALA A 116 -8.79 11.16 -2.75
C ALA A 116 -8.36 12.47 -3.44
N TYR A 117 -8.79 13.61 -2.89
CA TYR A 117 -8.44 14.94 -3.35
C TYR A 117 -7.85 15.75 -2.20
N ASP A 118 -6.66 16.33 -2.43
CA ASP A 118 -5.88 17.06 -1.42
C ASP A 118 -5.71 16.29 -0.10
N GLY A 119 -5.49 14.97 -0.21
CA GLY A 119 -5.25 14.06 0.92
C GLY A 119 -6.51 13.63 1.68
N LYS A 120 -7.71 13.97 1.21
CA LYS A 120 -8.99 13.56 1.81
C LYS A 120 -9.76 12.65 0.87
N ASP A 121 -10.46 11.67 1.43
CA ASP A 121 -11.36 10.80 0.65
C ASP A 121 -12.33 11.65 -0.17
N TYR A 122 -12.52 11.27 -1.44
CA TYR A 122 -13.41 11.95 -2.37
C TYR A 122 -14.60 11.05 -2.73
N ILE A 123 -14.33 9.91 -3.37
CA ILE A 123 -15.36 8.95 -3.76
C ILE A 123 -14.78 7.54 -3.80
N ALA A 124 -15.56 6.54 -3.36
CA ALA A 124 -15.15 5.14 -3.36
C ALA A 124 -16.27 4.23 -3.85
N LEU A 125 -15.89 3.22 -4.64
CA LEU A 125 -16.75 2.09 -4.99
C LEU A 125 -16.95 1.21 -3.75
N ASN A 126 -18.20 0.94 -3.40
CA ASN A 126 -18.53 0.13 -2.23
C ASN A 126 -18.18 -1.34 -2.45
N GLY A 127 -18.11 -2.11 -1.36
CA GLY A 127 -17.78 -3.54 -1.41
C GLY A 127 -18.77 -4.41 -2.20
N ASP A 128 -19.95 -3.87 -2.53
CA ASP A 128 -20.93 -4.51 -3.43
C ASP A 128 -20.56 -4.40 -4.92
N LEU A 129 -19.54 -3.60 -5.25
CA LEU A 129 -19.06 -3.27 -6.59
C LEU A 129 -20.17 -2.71 -7.50
N ARG A 130 -21.16 -2.02 -6.91
CA ARG A 130 -22.35 -1.51 -7.61
C ARG A 130 -22.72 -0.10 -7.20
N SER A 131 -22.44 0.27 -5.95
CA SER A 131 -22.80 1.57 -5.40
C SER A 131 -21.56 2.37 -4.98
N TRP A 132 -21.75 3.68 -4.78
CA TRP A 132 -20.69 4.61 -4.46
C TRP A 132 -20.91 5.25 -3.10
N THR A 133 -19.82 5.52 -2.38
CA THR A 133 -19.81 6.43 -1.24
C THR A 133 -19.10 7.71 -1.63
N ALA A 134 -19.83 8.83 -1.64
CA ALA A 134 -19.30 10.17 -1.87
C ALA A 134 -19.01 10.86 -0.54
N ALA A 135 -17.82 11.43 -0.38
CA ALA A 135 -17.39 12.04 0.88
C ALA A 135 -18.10 13.37 1.17
N ASP A 136 -18.45 14.14 0.13
CA ASP A 136 -19.11 15.44 0.27
C ASP A 136 -19.98 15.82 -0.94
N THR A 137 -20.52 17.04 -0.92
CA THR A 137 -21.38 17.55 -1.99
C THR A 137 -20.69 17.70 -3.35
N ALA A 138 -19.37 17.91 -3.39
CA ALA A 138 -18.61 17.95 -4.64
C ALA A 138 -18.49 16.53 -5.21
N ALA A 139 -18.17 15.56 -4.36
CA ALA A 139 -18.13 14.14 -4.74
C ALA A 139 -19.48 13.61 -5.24
N GLN A 140 -20.61 14.09 -4.70
CA GLN A 140 -21.94 13.74 -5.17
C GLN A 140 -22.18 14.16 -6.65
N ILE A 141 -21.49 15.20 -7.14
CA ILE A 141 -21.56 15.58 -8.56
C ILE A 141 -20.92 14.49 -9.42
N THR A 142 -19.75 13.98 -9.02
CA THR A 142 -19.10 12.84 -9.69
C THR A 142 -19.97 11.58 -9.59
N GLN A 143 -20.49 11.27 -8.41
CA GLN A 143 -21.36 10.11 -8.19
C GLN A 143 -22.52 10.07 -9.19
N ARG A 144 -23.29 11.16 -9.33
CA ARG A 144 -24.42 11.23 -10.28
C ARG A 144 -23.98 11.00 -11.73
N LYS A 145 -22.81 11.52 -12.12
CA LYS A 145 -22.26 11.32 -13.47
C LYS A 145 -21.90 9.85 -13.71
N TRP A 146 -21.24 9.22 -12.73
CA TRP A 146 -20.82 7.83 -12.81
C TRP A 146 -21.97 6.84 -12.74
N GLU A 147 -23.01 7.13 -11.96
CA GLU A 147 -24.26 6.37 -11.95
C GLU A 147 -24.96 6.45 -13.31
N ALA A 148 -25.08 7.65 -13.88
CA ALA A 148 -25.66 7.83 -15.22
C ALA A 148 -24.86 7.12 -16.33
N ALA A 149 -23.54 7.06 -16.19
CA ALA A 149 -22.64 6.36 -17.11
C ALA A 149 -22.47 4.86 -16.80
N ARG A 150 -23.10 4.34 -15.74
CA ARG A 150 -22.98 2.96 -15.26
C ARG A 150 -21.51 2.54 -15.03
N GLU A 151 -20.67 3.45 -14.53
CA GLU A 151 -19.23 3.19 -14.36
C GLU A 151 -18.95 2.03 -13.39
N ALA A 152 -19.79 1.83 -12.37
CA ALA A 152 -19.64 0.72 -11.42
C ALA A 152 -19.65 -0.65 -12.13
N GLU A 153 -20.40 -0.81 -13.23
CA GLU A 153 -20.46 -2.07 -13.97
C GLU A 153 -19.17 -2.35 -14.73
N GLN A 154 -18.56 -1.31 -15.31
CA GLN A 154 -17.27 -1.42 -16.00
C GLN A 154 -16.16 -1.79 -14.99
N TRP A 155 -16.13 -1.10 -13.85
CA TRP A 155 -15.17 -1.41 -12.78
C TRP A 155 -15.37 -2.78 -12.18
N ARG A 156 -16.63 -3.21 -11.99
CA ARG A 156 -16.92 -4.56 -11.54
C ARG A 156 -16.39 -5.61 -12.52
N ALA A 157 -16.63 -5.44 -13.82
CA ALA A 157 -16.12 -6.35 -14.84
C ALA A 157 -14.58 -6.41 -14.85
N HIS A 158 -13.90 -5.26 -14.72
CA HIS A 158 -12.45 -5.21 -14.62
C HIS A 158 -11.92 -5.90 -13.35
N LEU A 159 -12.54 -5.64 -12.20
CA LEU A 159 -12.12 -6.16 -10.89
C LEU A 159 -12.41 -7.65 -10.73
N GLU A 160 -13.50 -8.17 -11.29
CA GLU A 160 -13.87 -9.59 -11.28
C GLU A 160 -13.13 -10.40 -12.36
N GLY A 161 -12.72 -9.76 -13.47
CA GLY A 161 -12.02 -10.39 -14.59
C GLY A 161 -10.54 -10.03 -14.65
N THR A 162 -10.22 -8.97 -15.41
CA THR A 162 -8.85 -8.55 -15.76
C THR A 162 -7.91 -8.47 -14.55
N CYS A 163 -8.33 -7.85 -13.44
CA CYS A 163 -7.50 -7.73 -12.24
C CYS A 163 -7.12 -9.10 -11.67
N VAL A 164 -8.09 -10.02 -11.56
CA VAL A 164 -7.89 -11.38 -11.03
C VAL A 164 -6.99 -12.19 -11.96
N GLU A 165 -7.20 -12.08 -13.27
CA GLU A 165 -6.39 -12.78 -14.29
C GLU A 165 -4.93 -12.33 -14.25
N TRP A 166 -4.70 -11.01 -14.21
CA TRP A 166 -3.34 -10.46 -14.12
C TRP A 166 -2.65 -10.81 -12.81
N LEU A 167 -3.35 -10.71 -11.68
CA LEU A 167 -2.78 -11.11 -10.38
C LEU A 167 -2.36 -12.58 -10.38
N ARG A 168 -3.19 -13.49 -10.93
CA ARG A 168 -2.80 -14.91 -11.06
C ARG A 168 -1.58 -15.10 -11.95
N ARG A 169 -1.53 -14.42 -13.10
CA ARG A 169 -0.36 -14.46 -13.99
C ARG A 169 0.90 -13.99 -13.28
N HIS A 170 0.82 -12.87 -12.55
CA HIS A 170 1.94 -12.32 -11.79
C HIS A 170 2.41 -13.26 -10.67
N LEU A 171 1.48 -13.89 -9.95
CA LEU A 171 1.80 -14.87 -8.91
C LEU A 171 2.47 -16.13 -9.46
N GLU A 172 2.10 -16.57 -10.66
CA GLU A 172 2.75 -17.72 -11.32
C GLU A 172 4.15 -17.33 -11.82
N ASN A 173 4.25 -16.20 -12.53
CA ASN A 173 5.51 -15.70 -13.10
C ASN A 173 6.54 -15.35 -12.02
N GLY A 174 6.08 -14.76 -10.92
CA GLY A 174 6.90 -14.29 -9.80
C GLY A 174 6.89 -15.22 -8.60
N LYS A 175 6.51 -16.50 -8.76
CA LYS A 175 6.27 -17.45 -7.68
C LYS A 175 7.38 -17.50 -6.63
N GLU A 176 8.64 -17.54 -7.04
CA GLU A 176 9.79 -17.59 -6.14
C GLU A 176 9.94 -16.33 -5.26
N MET A 177 9.46 -15.17 -5.73
CA MET A 177 9.54 -13.90 -5.00
C MET A 177 8.25 -13.57 -4.25
N LEU A 178 7.08 -13.87 -4.83
CA LEU A 178 5.78 -13.41 -4.34
C LEU A 178 5.10 -14.42 -3.41
N GLN A 179 5.42 -15.72 -3.53
CA GLN A 179 4.85 -16.77 -2.69
C GLN A 179 5.84 -17.25 -1.62
N ARG A 180 6.82 -16.41 -1.26
CA ARG A 180 7.72 -16.65 -0.14
C ARG A 180 7.24 -15.86 1.08
N ALA A 181 7.48 -16.43 2.26
CA ALA A 181 7.38 -15.73 3.52
C ALA A 181 8.73 -15.84 4.22
N ASP A 182 9.45 -14.73 4.32
CA ASP A 182 10.75 -14.69 4.98
C ASP A 182 10.52 -14.39 6.47
N PRO A 183 10.83 -15.30 7.41
CA PRO A 183 10.58 -15.09 8.83
C PRO A 183 11.50 -13.99 9.40
N PRO A 184 11.03 -13.21 10.40
CA PRO A 184 11.83 -12.19 11.04
C PRO A 184 13.01 -12.80 11.80
N LYS A 185 14.19 -12.23 11.58
CA LYS A 185 15.34 -12.42 12.47
C LYS A 185 15.15 -11.55 13.69
N THR A 186 14.86 -12.18 14.82
CA THR A 186 14.54 -11.48 16.07
C THR A 186 15.73 -11.48 17.03
N HIS A 187 15.90 -10.37 17.73
CA HIS A 187 16.84 -10.27 18.84
C HIS A 187 16.42 -9.17 19.80
N MET A 188 16.97 -9.20 21.00
CA MET A 188 16.76 -8.17 22.01
C MET A 188 18.04 -7.39 22.25
N THR A 189 17.87 -6.12 22.62
CA THR A 189 18.95 -5.24 23.03
C THR A 189 18.56 -4.55 24.34
N HIS A 190 19.53 -4.41 25.24
CA HIS A 190 19.36 -3.80 26.55
C HIS A 190 20.25 -2.58 26.66
N HIS A 191 19.65 -1.44 27.02
CA HIS A 191 20.35 -0.16 27.13
C HIS A 191 20.06 0.46 28.50
N PRO A 192 21.02 0.45 29.44
CA PRO A 192 20.87 1.18 30.70
C PRO A 192 20.60 2.67 30.45
N ILE A 193 19.59 3.23 31.11
CA ILE A 193 19.27 4.67 31.06
C ILE A 193 19.76 5.35 32.34
N SER A 194 19.55 4.69 33.48
CA SER A 194 19.97 5.13 34.81
C SER A 194 20.29 3.90 35.69
N ASP A 195 20.66 4.13 36.95
CA ASP A 195 20.85 3.05 37.94
C ASP A 195 19.55 2.31 38.30
N HIS A 196 18.40 2.82 37.85
CA HIS A 196 17.08 2.30 38.18
C HIS A 196 16.30 1.77 36.98
N GLU A 197 16.72 2.12 35.76
CA GLU A 197 15.94 1.84 34.55
C GLU A 197 16.83 1.50 33.35
N ALA A 198 16.31 0.62 32.50
CA ALA A 198 16.89 0.27 31.22
C ALA A 198 15.81 0.22 30.13
N THR A 199 16.21 0.44 28.88
CA THR A 199 15.37 0.17 27.72
C THR A 199 15.62 -1.26 27.24
N LEU A 200 14.57 -2.07 27.18
CA LEU A 200 14.55 -3.30 26.41
C LEU A 200 13.95 -3.00 25.04
N ARG A 201 14.69 -3.32 23.97
CA ARG A 201 14.21 -3.18 22.59
C ARG A 201 14.24 -4.51 21.88
N CYS A 202 13.08 -4.92 21.38
CA CYS A 202 12.87 -6.11 20.59
C CYS A 202 12.89 -5.74 19.11
N TRP A 203 13.73 -6.41 18.34
CA TRP A 203 13.89 -6.18 16.92
C TRP A 203 13.31 -7.34 16.12
N ALA A 204 12.70 -7.02 14.98
CA ALA A 204 12.38 -7.94 13.91
C ALA A 204 12.99 -7.38 12.62
N LEU A 205 13.85 -8.16 11.96
CA LEU A 205 14.60 -7.73 10.77
C LEU A 205 14.46 -8.76 9.64
N GLY A 206 14.50 -8.28 8.40
CA GLY A 206 14.65 -9.14 7.22
C GLY A 206 13.43 -10.01 6.92
N PHE A 207 12.24 -9.55 7.30
CA PHE A 207 10.99 -10.28 7.07
C PHE A 207 10.23 -9.78 5.84
N TYR A 208 9.45 -10.67 5.25
CA TYR A 208 8.51 -10.38 4.17
C TYR A 208 7.33 -11.36 4.29
N PRO A 209 6.06 -10.92 4.14
CA PRO A 209 5.56 -9.57 3.83
C PRO A 209 5.70 -8.57 4.99
N ALA A 210 5.23 -7.34 4.82
CA ALA A 210 5.38 -6.26 5.80
C ALA A 210 4.50 -6.44 7.05
N GLU A 211 3.42 -7.20 6.95
CA GLU A 211 2.49 -7.43 8.07
C GLU A 211 3.18 -8.24 9.17
N ILE A 212 3.31 -7.63 10.34
CA ILE A 212 3.94 -8.24 11.51
C ILE A 212 3.31 -7.67 12.77
N THR A 213 3.11 -8.52 13.77
CA THR A 213 2.70 -8.08 15.10
C THR A 213 3.87 -8.24 16.06
N LEU A 214 4.23 -7.15 16.75
CA LEU A 214 5.24 -7.11 17.80
C LEU A 214 4.63 -6.48 19.04
N THR A 215 4.58 -7.23 20.14
CA THR A 215 3.98 -6.80 21.40
C THR A 215 4.91 -7.07 22.57
N TRP A 216 4.81 -6.24 23.60
CA TRP A 216 5.48 -6.44 24.88
C TRP A 216 4.47 -6.84 25.94
N GLN A 217 4.84 -7.81 26.77
CA GLN A 217 4.08 -8.21 27.94
C GLN A 217 4.96 -8.14 29.18
N ARG A 218 4.36 -7.77 30.31
CA ARG A 218 4.93 -7.88 31.66
C ARG A 218 4.08 -8.85 32.46
N ASP A 219 4.68 -9.94 32.92
CA ASP A 219 3.97 -11.03 33.63
C ASP A 219 2.73 -11.57 32.88
N GLY A 220 2.75 -11.48 31.54
CA GLY A 220 1.64 -11.90 30.68
C GLY A 220 0.63 -10.79 30.33
N GLU A 221 0.77 -9.57 30.86
CA GLU A 221 -0.11 -8.44 30.54
C GLU A 221 0.50 -7.50 29.49
N ASP A 222 -0.27 -7.19 28.44
CA ASP A 222 0.16 -6.35 27.33
C ASP A 222 0.51 -4.91 27.77
N GLN A 223 1.64 -4.40 27.29
CA GLN A 223 2.19 -3.09 27.64
C GLN A 223 2.00 -2.06 26.50
N THR A 224 0.85 -2.07 25.83
CA THR A 224 0.63 -1.27 24.61
C THR A 224 0.83 0.23 24.80
N GLN A 225 0.45 0.79 25.96
CA GLN A 225 0.59 2.23 26.23
C GLN A 225 2.03 2.64 26.54
N ASP A 226 2.81 1.72 27.14
CA ASP A 226 4.19 1.95 27.57
C ASP A 226 5.22 1.49 26.53
N THR A 227 4.75 0.92 25.41
CA THR A 227 5.60 0.47 24.32
C THR A 227 5.81 1.58 23.29
N GLU A 228 7.06 1.98 23.11
CA GLU A 228 7.47 2.72 21.92
C GLU A 228 7.54 1.75 20.73
N LEU A 229 6.58 1.84 19.81
CA LEU A 229 6.51 0.99 18.63
C LEU A 229 6.69 1.82 17.36
N VAL A 230 7.71 1.51 16.56
CA VAL A 230 7.89 2.20 15.27
C VAL A 230 7.02 1.60 14.18
N GLU A 231 6.70 2.41 13.17
CA GLU A 231 6.12 1.91 11.92
C GLU A 231 7.03 0.86 11.28
N THR A 232 6.42 -0.12 10.62
CA THR A 232 7.16 -1.08 9.79
C THR A 232 7.79 -0.31 8.64
N ARG A 233 9.08 -0.50 8.41
CA ARG A 233 9.84 0.26 7.41
C ARG A 233 10.61 -0.67 6.47
N PRO A 234 10.76 -0.32 5.18
CA PRO A 234 11.51 -1.13 4.23
C PRO A 234 13.00 -1.11 4.53
N ALA A 235 13.68 -2.23 4.29
CA ALA A 235 15.14 -2.36 4.38
C ALA A 235 15.86 -1.99 3.06
N GLY A 236 15.13 -1.99 1.94
CA GLY A 236 15.65 -1.65 0.60
C GLY A 236 16.08 -2.86 -0.24
N ASP A 237 16.05 -4.06 0.32
CA ASP A 237 16.35 -5.34 -0.34
C ASP A 237 15.10 -6.19 -0.62
N GLY A 238 13.92 -5.61 -0.46
CA GLY A 238 12.63 -6.28 -0.55
C GLY A 238 12.12 -6.84 0.77
N THR A 239 12.86 -6.67 1.87
CA THR A 239 12.41 -7.03 3.22
C THR A 239 12.06 -5.81 4.08
N TYR A 240 11.51 -6.08 5.26
CA TYR A 240 11.06 -5.10 6.22
C TYR A 240 11.78 -5.25 7.57
N GLN A 241 11.68 -4.19 8.37
CA GLN A 241 12.19 -4.14 9.74
C GLN A 241 11.21 -3.37 10.64
N LYS A 242 11.13 -3.79 11.91
CA LYS A 242 10.32 -3.16 12.96
C LYS A 242 10.99 -3.38 14.30
N TRP A 243 10.76 -2.48 15.25
CA TRP A 243 11.13 -2.71 16.64
C TRP A 243 10.08 -2.13 17.59
N GLY A 244 10.01 -2.70 18.78
CA GLY A 244 9.24 -2.16 19.90
C GLY A 244 10.13 -2.11 21.14
N ALA A 245 10.01 -1.05 21.93
CA ALA A 245 10.81 -0.86 23.14
C ALA A 245 9.95 -0.51 24.34
N VAL A 246 10.39 -0.96 25.51
CA VAL A 246 9.80 -0.63 26.81
C VAL A 246 10.90 -0.16 27.76
N VAL A 247 10.57 0.79 28.63
CA VAL A 247 11.43 1.16 29.76
C VAL A 247 11.07 0.25 30.92
N VAL A 248 12.08 -0.41 31.50
CA VAL A 248 11.90 -1.39 32.56
C VAL A 248 12.74 -1.04 33.78
N PRO A 249 12.27 -1.31 35.01
CA PRO A 249 13.09 -1.19 36.20
C PRO A 249 14.27 -2.18 36.16
N SER A 250 15.44 -1.74 36.60
CA SER A 250 16.61 -2.60 36.71
C SER A 250 16.35 -3.80 37.63
N GLY A 251 16.65 -5.01 37.15
CA GLY A 251 16.40 -6.26 37.85
C GLY A 251 15.02 -6.88 37.56
N GLU A 252 14.14 -6.19 36.83
CA GLU A 252 12.84 -6.72 36.42
C GLU A 252 12.81 -7.21 34.96
N GLU A 253 13.94 -7.23 34.26
CA GLU A 253 14.01 -7.50 32.81
C GLU A 253 13.38 -8.85 32.44
N GLN A 254 13.52 -9.87 33.29
CA GLN A 254 12.98 -11.22 33.07
C GLN A 254 11.45 -11.31 33.14
N ARG A 255 10.78 -10.31 33.74
CA ARG A 255 9.31 -10.20 33.77
C ARG A 255 8.75 -9.77 32.42
N TYR A 256 9.58 -9.21 31.55
CA TYR A 256 9.19 -8.70 30.25
C TYR A 256 9.46 -9.71 29.15
N THR A 257 8.47 -9.92 28.30
CA THR A 257 8.56 -10.78 27.11
C THR A 257 8.12 -10.03 25.88
N CYS A 258 8.91 -10.11 24.81
CA CYS A 258 8.49 -9.67 23.49
C CYS A 258 7.85 -10.84 22.72
N HIS A 259 6.69 -10.61 22.13
CA HIS A 259 5.99 -11.59 21.30
C HIS A 259 5.95 -11.12 19.85
N VAL A 260 6.34 -12.00 18.93
CA VAL A 260 6.42 -11.72 17.50
C VAL A 260 5.57 -12.72 16.71
N GLN A 261 4.64 -12.21 15.91
CA GLN A 261 3.82 -13.00 14.99
C GLN A 261 4.04 -12.52 13.56
N HIS A 262 4.28 -13.46 12.66
CA HIS A 262 4.52 -13.23 11.25
C HIS A 262 4.16 -14.50 10.46
N GLU A 263 3.64 -14.39 9.23
CA GLU A 263 3.19 -15.57 8.47
C GLU A 263 4.31 -16.56 8.12
N GLY A 264 5.56 -16.07 8.01
CA GLY A 264 6.73 -16.91 7.80
C GLY A 264 7.17 -17.72 9.04
N LEU A 265 6.58 -17.46 10.21
CA LEU A 265 6.86 -18.23 11.43
C LEU A 265 5.87 -19.40 11.55
N PRO A 266 6.34 -20.62 11.84
CA PRO A 266 5.44 -21.76 12.09
C PRO A 266 4.62 -21.59 13.38
N GLU A 267 5.18 -20.89 14.37
CA GLU A 267 4.53 -20.52 15.63
C GLU A 267 5.03 -19.13 16.09
N PRO A 268 4.22 -18.38 16.85
CA PRO A 268 4.67 -17.12 17.45
C PRO A 268 5.94 -17.28 18.28
N LEU A 269 6.85 -16.31 18.20
CA LEU A 269 8.07 -16.30 19.02
C LEU A 269 7.85 -15.50 20.30
N THR A 270 8.34 -16.01 21.41
CA THR A 270 8.45 -15.29 22.69
C THR A 270 9.91 -15.12 23.05
N LEU A 271 10.36 -13.87 23.20
CA LEU A 271 11.73 -13.50 23.49
C LEU A 271 11.84 -12.87 24.88
N ARG A 272 12.95 -13.13 25.58
CA ARG A 272 13.36 -12.48 26.83
C ARG A 272 14.82 -12.03 26.70
N TRP A 273 15.23 -11.07 27.53
CA TRP A 273 16.62 -10.64 27.64
C TRP A 273 17.48 -11.71 28.29
#